data_AF-A0A1T4W7W0-F1
#
_entry.id   AF-A0A1T4W7W0-F1
#
_cell.length_a   1.000
_cell.length_b   1.000
_cell.length_c   1.000
_cell.angle_alpha   90.00
_cell.angle_beta   90.00
_cell.angle_gamma   90.00
#
_symmetry.space_group_name_H-M   'P 1'
#
loop_
_entity.id
_entity.type
_entity.pdbx_description
1 polymer ?
#
loop_
_entity_poly.entity_id
_entity_poly.type
_entity_poly.pdbx_seq_one_letter_code
_entity_poly.pdbx_strand_id
1 'polypeptide(L)' 'SQFKWIGKQDAKADCRYWSAEIDVPIEDIDRLQDLEYYLKEKGAAPQYGKIALPH' A
#
# COMPACT_ATOMS: atom_id res chain seq x y z
N SER A 1 -9.66 -4.32 10.86
CA SER A 1 -8.35 -5.00 10.99
C SER A 1 -7.32 -4.08 11.62
N GLN A 2 -6.45 -4.62 12.47
CA GLN A 2 -5.34 -3.88 13.10
C GLN A 2 -4.23 -3.53 12.10
N PHE A 3 -4.13 -4.34 11.03
CA PHE A 3 -3.23 -4.17 9.90
C PHE A 3 -4.06 -3.91 8.64
N LYS A 4 -3.63 -2.93 7.84
CA LYS A 4 -4.08 -2.69 6.47
C LYS A 4 -2.83 -2.64 5.59
N TRP A 5 -2.83 -3.35 4.47
CA TRP A 5 -1.72 -3.32 3.54
C TRP A 5 -2.23 -3.23 2.10
N ILE A 6 -1.40 -2.68 1.23
CA ILE A 6 -1.70 -2.53 -0.20
C ILE A 6 -0.43 -2.68 -1.01
N GLY A 7 -0.52 -3.41 -2.13
CA GLY A 7 0.52 -3.46 -3.14
C GLY A 7 0.34 -2.38 -4.21
N LYS A 8 1.26 -2.31 -5.17
CA LYS A 8 1.12 -1.46 -6.36
C LYS A 8 -0.26 -1.62 -7.00
N GLN A 9 -0.84 -0.49 -7.39
CA GLN A 9 -2.05 -0.43 -8.21
C GLN A 9 -1.66 0.04 -9.61
N ASP A 10 -2.27 -0.52 -10.65
CA ASP A 10 -1.91 -0.18 -12.03
C ASP A 10 -2.63 1.07 -12.56
N ALA A 11 -3.76 1.45 -11.96
CA ALA A 11 -4.52 2.63 -12.35
C ALA A 11 -4.71 3.62 -11.19
N LYS A 12 -4.62 4.91 -11.53
CA LYS A 12 -4.84 6.01 -10.57
C LYS A 12 -6.25 6.01 -9.95
N ALA A 13 -7.23 5.45 -10.67
CA ALA A 13 -8.59 5.28 -10.16
C ALA A 13 -8.62 4.28 -8.99
N ASP A 14 -7.87 3.19 -9.09
CA ASP A 14 -7.73 2.18 -8.03
C ASP A 14 -6.96 2.76 -6.84
N CYS A 15 -5.90 3.55 -7.08
CA CYS A 15 -5.21 4.27 -6.00
C CYS A 15 -6.17 5.15 -5.19
N ARG A 16 -7.10 5.85 -5.86
CA ARG A 16 -8.12 6.68 -5.19
C ARG A 16 -9.13 5.87 -4.40
N TYR A 17 -9.63 4.78 -4.97
CA TYR A 17 -10.57 3.88 -4.31
C TYR A 17 -9.96 3.31 -3.02
N TRP A 18 -8.76 2.75 -3.14
CA TRP A 18 -8.08 2.14 -2.01
C TRP A 18 -7.62 3.17 -0.98
N SER A 19 -7.10 4.32 -1.39
CA SER A 19 -6.75 5.41 -0.47
C SER A 19 -7.87 5.72 0.52
N ALA A 20 -9.11 5.78 0.04
CA ALA A 20 -10.29 6.02 0.88
C ALA A 20 -10.66 4.81 1.74
N GLU A 21 -10.58 3.58 1.22
CA GLU A 21 -10.90 2.38 2.01
C GLU A 21 -9.88 2.18 3.16
N ILE A 22 -8.60 2.18 2.83
CA ILE A 22 -7.54 1.84 3.79
C ILE A 22 -6.97 3.04 4.56
N ASP A 23 -7.46 4.25 4.31
CA ASP A 23 -7.02 5.50 4.93
C ASP A 23 -5.52 5.72 4.72
N VAL A 24 -5.07 5.66 3.45
CA VAL A 24 -3.67 5.79 3.06
C VAL A 24 -3.55 6.90 2.01
N PRO A 25 -2.51 7.77 2.04
CA PRO A 25 -2.33 8.78 1.02
C PRO A 25 -2.21 8.16 -0.38
N ILE A 26 -2.93 8.74 -1.35
CA ILE A 26 -2.89 8.27 -2.76
C ILE A 26 -1.45 8.24 -3.28
N GLU A 27 -0.64 9.23 -2.93
CA GLU A 27 0.76 9.36 -3.37
C GLU A 27 1.62 8.19 -2.89
N ASP A 28 1.35 7.65 -1.69
CA ASP A 28 2.06 6.50 -1.16
C ASP A 28 1.68 5.19 -1.83
N ILE A 29 0.47 5.11 -2.40
CA ILE A 29 0.00 3.95 -3.19
C ILE A 29 0.54 4.07 -4.63
N ASP A 30 0.45 5.26 -5.23
CA ASP A 30 0.85 5.56 -6.61
C ASP A 30 2.35 5.40 -6.85
N ARG A 31 3.17 5.63 -5.81
CA ARG A 31 4.64 5.48 -5.91
C ARG A 31 5.13 4.03 -5.85
N LEU A 32 4.29 3.09 -5.39
CA LEU A 32 4.69 1.69 -5.19
C LEU A 32 5.12 1.08 -6.52
N GLN A 33 6.29 0.46 -6.54
CA GLN A 33 6.78 -0.30 -7.68
C GLN A 33 6.31 -1.75 -7.64
N ASP A 34 6.58 -2.48 -8.72
CA ASP A 34 6.29 -3.90 -8.79
C ASP A 34 6.93 -4.67 -7.62
N LEU A 35 6.10 -5.52 -7.00
CA LEU A 35 6.42 -6.27 -5.78
C LEU A 35 6.63 -5.41 -4.52
N GLU A 36 6.33 -4.11 -4.53
CA GLU A 36 6.34 -3.29 -3.31
C GLU A 36 4.98 -3.26 -2.63
N TYR A 37 5.00 -3.03 -1.32
CA TYR A 37 3.80 -2.85 -0.51
C TYR A 37 3.94 -1.73 0.49
N TYR A 38 2.80 -1.15 0.84
CA TYR A 38 2.61 -0.26 1.97
C TYR A 38 1.82 -1.00 3.05
N LEU A 39 2.29 -0.92 4.30
CA LEU A 39 1.65 -1.52 5.47
C LEU A 39 1.39 -0.44 6.53
N LYS A 40 0.13 -0.32 6.93
CA LYS A 40 -0.33 0.53 8.04
C LYS A 40 -0.83 -0.34 9.18
N GLU A 41 -0.21 -0.18 10.33
CA GLU A 41 -0.70 -0.72 11.60
C GLU A 41 -1.28 0.42 12.44
N LYS A 42 -2.41 0.17 13.10
CA LYS A 42 -3.04 1.17 13.97
C LYS A 42 -2.12 1.53 15.13
N GLY A 43 -1.70 2.79 15.20
CA GLY A 43 -0.83 3.29 16.27
C GLY A 43 0.67 3.18 15.98
N ALA A 44 1.05 2.72 14.80
CA ALA A 44 2.44 2.67 14.35
C ALA A 44 2.67 3.57 13.12
N ALA A 45 3.93 3.87 12.85
CA ALA A 45 4.34 4.51 11.62
C ALA A 45 4.13 3.56 10.42
N PRO A 46 3.83 4.10 9.23
CA PRO A 46 3.67 3.29 8.03
C PRO A 46 5.00 2.65 7.61
N GLN A 47 4.90 1.42 7.10
CA GLN A 47 6.03 0.62 6.68
C GLN A 47 5.95 0.35 5.18
N TYR A 48 7.11 0.36 4.53
CA TYR A 48 7.26 0.02 3.12
C TYR A 48 8.15 -1.22 3.02
N GLY A 49 7.82 -2.12 2.11
CA GLY A 49 8.63 -3.30 1.89
C GLY A 49 8.49 -3.85 0.48
N LYS A 50 9.33 -4.83 0.17
CA LYS A 50 9.32 -5.55 -1.08
C LYS A 50 9.03 -7.02 -0.84
N ILE A 51 8.11 -7.58 -1.61
CA ILE A 51 7.79 -8.99 -1.65
C ILE A 51 8.94 -9.68 -2.40
N ALA A 52 9.73 -10.46 -1.68
CA ALA A 52 10.68 -11.37 -2.31
C ALA A 52 9.90 -12.56 -2.88
N LEU A 53 10.01 -12.78 -4.20
CA LEU A 53 9.52 -14.02 -4.79
C LEU A 53 10.42 -15.17 -4.32
N PRO A 54 9.87 -16.30 -3.84
CA PRO A 54 10.67 -17.48 -3.60
C PRO A 54 11.33 -17.93 -4.91
N HIS A 55 12.62 -18.24 -4.86
CA HIS A 55 13.43 -18.74 -5.97
C HIS A 55 12.95 -20.12 -6.46
#